data_AF-A0A963GHD1-F1
#
_entry.id   AF-A0A963GHD1-F1
#
_cell.length_a   1.000
_cell.length_b   1.000
_cell.length_c   1.000
_cell.angle_alpha   90.00
_cell.angle_beta   90.00
_cell.angle_gamma   90.00
#
_symmetry.space_group_name_H-M   'P 1'
#
loop_
_entity.id
_entity.type
_entity.pdbx_description
1 polymer ?
#
loop_
_entity_poly.entity_id
_entity_poly.type
_entity_poly.pdbx_seq_one_letter_code
_entity_poly.pdbx_strand_id
1 'polypeptide(L)'
;MKHLFRTTIIAATLAAASAPHAATVDLTGAGFVTYGDAQSYSLPANGLEVMAGPGQIDIFTKLGLGANGQLGNNTPGMDDAYDTPQANPIDGFRMSAGNEPNGVEGSWDREAWWDTTLSALDTSLDLTANSIVFFFANNETGGAGTDNLAAWARLELTRISDGASLGFFEFTNDQNHDGSSDYGPPIPGSDSGIPLGDVTAFTSLQQDPVLADFVQSGGEICTDINGFIVDCAGPGVENVFEHNLGGDRAAYALVLPELDALIAGLVDGGADLSDYALHVEYRLGCGPEDAFPEVIGQGGTICDPNYALNGGDEKVFLGTQLRDVTVGVPEPASLLLAATALLAVATVRRRRQDRI
;
A
#
# COMPACT_ATOMS: atom_id res chain seq x y z
N MET A 1 31.31 -38.98 -50.75
CA MET A 1 29.92 -38.45 -50.82
C MET A 1 29.54 -38.02 -49.40
N LYS A 2 29.38 -36.70 -49.20
CA LYS A 2 28.79 -35.98 -48.05
C LYS A 2 29.42 -36.19 -46.65
N HIS A 3 30.37 -35.31 -46.31
CA HIS A 3 30.64 -34.94 -44.92
C HIS A 3 29.55 -33.96 -44.46
N LEU A 4 28.70 -34.38 -43.52
CA LEU A 4 27.68 -33.55 -42.90
C LEU A 4 28.30 -32.89 -41.65
N PHE A 5 28.65 -31.61 -41.74
CA PHE A 5 29.00 -30.78 -40.58
C PHE A 5 27.74 -30.64 -39.70
N ARG A 6 27.79 -31.14 -38.46
CA ARG A 6 26.79 -30.84 -37.43
C ARG A 6 27.20 -29.54 -36.75
N THR A 7 26.53 -28.46 -37.10
CA THR A 7 26.65 -27.17 -36.40
C THR A 7 25.77 -27.20 -35.16
N THR A 8 26.38 -27.36 -33.99
CA THR A 8 25.69 -27.26 -32.70
C THR A 8 25.32 -25.79 -32.45
N ILE A 9 24.03 -25.47 -32.45
CA ILE A 9 23.52 -24.14 -32.07
C ILE A 9 23.49 -24.10 -30.54
N ILE A 10 24.44 -23.40 -29.93
CA ILE A 10 24.34 -22.97 -28.53
C ILE A 10 23.46 -21.72 -28.54
N ALA A 11 22.22 -21.83 -28.05
CA ALA A 11 21.39 -20.68 -27.73
C ALA A 11 21.86 -20.15 -26.37
N ALA A 12 22.66 -19.08 -26.38
CA ALA A 12 22.93 -18.32 -25.17
C ALA A 12 21.69 -17.49 -24.86
N THR A 13 20.84 -18.00 -23.96
CA THR A 13 19.82 -17.20 -23.30
C THR A 13 20.53 -16.26 -22.32
N LEU A 14 20.72 -14.99 -22.72
CA LEU A 14 20.88 -13.91 -21.75
C LEU A 14 19.52 -13.72 -21.07
N ALA A 15 19.28 -14.46 -20.00
CA ALA A 15 18.29 -14.04 -19.02
C ALA A 15 18.92 -12.86 -18.27
N ALA A 16 18.61 -11.63 -18.69
CA ALA A 16 18.68 -10.53 -17.76
C ALA A 16 17.63 -10.86 -16.69
N ALA A 17 18.09 -11.28 -15.51
CA ALA A 17 17.24 -11.42 -14.36
C ALA A 17 16.84 -10.00 -13.93
N SER A 18 15.75 -9.49 -14.50
CA SER A 18 14.99 -8.45 -13.82
C SER A 18 14.47 -9.07 -12.54
N ALA A 19 14.90 -8.57 -11.38
CA ALA A 19 14.25 -8.92 -10.13
C ALA A 19 12.74 -8.64 -10.29
N PRO A 20 11.85 -9.48 -9.77
CA PRO A 20 10.43 -9.13 -9.73
C PRO A 20 10.29 -7.85 -8.89
N HIS A 21 9.90 -6.75 -9.51
CA HIS A 21 9.56 -5.52 -8.79
C HIS A 21 8.05 -5.51 -8.54
N ALA A 22 7.65 -4.84 -7.46
CA ALA A 22 6.25 -4.53 -7.17
C ALA A 22 5.51 -3.99 -8.40
N ALA A 23 4.24 -4.36 -8.57
CA ALA A 23 3.41 -3.77 -9.63
C ALA A 23 3.33 -2.25 -9.45
N THR A 24 3.66 -1.53 -10.52
CA THR A 24 3.59 -0.07 -10.55
C THR A 24 2.18 0.34 -10.96
N VAL A 25 1.48 1.08 -10.10
CA VAL A 25 0.17 1.64 -10.39
C VAL A 25 0.32 3.01 -11.05
N ASP A 26 -0.58 3.33 -11.97
CA ASP A 26 -0.71 4.67 -12.54
C ASP A 26 -1.94 5.35 -11.95
N LEU A 27 -1.71 6.32 -11.07
CA LEU A 27 -2.75 7.14 -10.43
C LEU A 27 -2.92 8.50 -11.13
N THR A 28 -2.28 8.70 -12.29
CA THR A 28 -2.34 9.98 -13.01
C THR A 28 -3.76 10.31 -13.43
N GLY A 29 -4.28 11.44 -12.91
CA GLY A 29 -5.63 11.90 -13.20
C GLY A 29 -6.74 11.12 -12.47
N ALA A 30 -6.39 10.19 -11.58
CA ALA A 30 -7.32 9.54 -10.69
C ALA A 30 -7.84 10.53 -9.63
N GLY A 31 -9.11 10.38 -9.26
CA GLY A 31 -9.70 11.13 -8.14
C GLY A 31 -9.25 10.54 -6.80
N PHE A 32 -9.05 11.40 -5.80
CA PHE A 32 -8.67 11.01 -4.45
C PHE A 32 -9.39 11.85 -3.39
N VAL A 33 -9.36 11.36 -2.16
CA VAL A 33 -9.77 12.06 -0.94
C VAL A 33 -8.54 12.26 -0.07
N THR A 34 -8.36 13.48 0.42
CA THR A 34 -7.25 13.84 1.31
C THR A 34 -7.63 13.61 2.76
N TYR A 35 -6.75 12.95 3.49
CA TYR A 35 -6.86 12.62 4.90
C TYR A 35 -5.50 12.91 5.56
N GLY A 36 -5.37 14.05 6.23
CA GLY A 36 -4.09 14.53 6.74
C GLY A 36 -3.08 14.73 5.61
N ASP A 37 -1.92 14.09 5.75
CA ASP A 37 -0.82 14.14 4.77
C ASP A 37 -0.99 13.16 3.59
N ALA A 38 -2.06 12.35 3.60
CA ALA A 38 -2.25 11.27 2.64
C ALA A 38 -3.39 11.54 1.64
N GLN A 39 -3.17 11.06 0.42
CA GLN A 39 -4.18 10.98 -0.63
C GLN A 39 -4.65 9.53 -0.74
N SER A 40 -5.94 9.32 -0.49
CA SER A 40 -6.59 8.01 -0.58
C SER A 40 -7.34 7.87 -1.91
N TYR A 41 -6.94 6.87 -2.68
CA TYR A 41 -7.52 6.53 -3.97
C TYR A 41 -8.34 5.25 -3.86
N SER A 42 -9.56 5.31 -4.39
CA SER A 42 -10.37 4.10 -4.64
C SER A 42 -9.86 3.39 -5.88
N LEU A 43 -9.24 2.22 -5.73
CA LEU A 43 -8.86 1.38 -6.86
C LEU A 43 -10.08 0.94 -7.70
N PRO A 44 -11.19 0.44 -7.12
CA PRO A 44 -12.33 0.00 -7.91
C PRO A 44 -13.03 1.16 -8.65
N ALA A 45 -13.15 2.35 -8.04
CA ALA A 45 -13.76 3.50 -8.72
C ALA A 45 -12.92 4.03 -9.89
N ASN A 46 -11.59 3.86 -9.82
CA ASN A 46 -10.68 4.20 -10.91
C ASN A 46 -10.48 3.05 -11.91
N GLY A 47 -11.17 1.92 -11.76
CA GLY A 47 -11.05 0.76 -12.64
C GLY A 47 -9.68 0.07 -12.58
N LEU A 48 -8.96 0.25 -11.47
CA LEU A 48 -7.66 -0.34 -11.20
C LEU A 48 -7.82 -1.61 -10.35
N GLU A 49 -6.94 -2.58 -10.57
CA GLU A 49 -6.96 -3.85 -9.85
C GLU A 49 -5.55 -4.20 -9.38
N VAL A 50 -5.39 -4.34 -8.06
CA VAL A 50 -4.15 -4.80 -7.43
C VAL A 50 -4.48 -6.06 -6.62
N MET A 51 -3.87 -7.17 -7.00
CA MET A 51 -4.12 -8.47 -6.39
C MET A 51 -3.43 -8.59 -5.03
N ALA A 52 -4.14 -9.12 -4.03
CA ALA A 52 -3.70 -9.27 -2.65
C ALA A 52 -3.81 -10.71 -2.09
N GLY A 53 -4.28 -11.65 -2.91
CA GLY A 53 -4.53 -13.03 -2.49
C GLY A 53 -3.26 -13.81 -2.11
N PRO A 54 -3.40 -15.02 -1.55
CA PRO A 54 -2.27 -15.83 -1.08
C PRO A 54 -1.16 -16.00 -2.13
N GLY A 55 0.07 -15.60 -1.78
CA GLY A 55 1.25 -15.65 -2.65
C GLY A 55 1.27 -14.62 -3.79
N GLN A 56 0.19 -13.85 -3.99
CA GLN A 56 0.15 -12.81 -5.03
C GLN A 56 0.94 -11.57 -4.63
N ILE A 57 1.15 -11.38 -3.33
CA ILE A 57 1.94 -10.27 -2.80
C ILE A 57 3.32 -10.63 -2.29
N ASP A 58 3.80 -11.85 -2.56
CA ASP A 58 5.16 -12.27 -2.21
C ASP A 58 6.26 -11.37 -2.82
N ILE A 59 5.92 -10.65 -3.90
CA ILE A 59 6.82 -9.71 -4.59
C ILE A 59 6.80 -8.29 -4.00
N PHE A 60 5.83 -7.98 -3.13
CA PHE A 60 5.72 -6.68 -2.48
C PHE A 60 6.45 -6.70 -1.13
N THR A 61 6.73 -5.52 -0.61
CA THR A 61 7.09 -5.35 0.81
C THR A 61 5.80 -5.33 1.62
N LYS A 62 5.74 -6.05 2.74
CA LYS A 62 4.49 -6.21 3.51
C LYS A 62 4.66 -5.66 4.91
N LEU A 63 3.69 -4.86 5.35
CA LEU A 63 3.69 -4.26 6.69
C LEU A 63 2.79 -5.05 7.63
N GLY A 64 1.69 -5.57 7.10
CA GLY A 64 0.70 -6.33 7.85
C GLY A 64 0.12 -7.44 7.00
N LEU A 65 0.14 -8.65 7.51
CA LEU A 65 -0.37 -9.85 6.87
C LEU A 65 -0.96 -10.74 7.94
N GLY A 66 -1.99 -11.52 7.63
CA GLY A 66 -2.41 -12.50 8.59
C GLY A 66 -1.50 -13.73 8.62
N ALA A 67 -1.54 -14.45 9.74
CA ALA A 67 -0.67 -15.57 10.11
C ALA A 67 -0.60 -16.79 9.15
N ASN A 68 -1.36 -16.84 8.05
CA ASN A 68 -1.40 -17.97 7.13
C ASN A 68 -0.84 -17.65 5.74
N GLY A 69 0.40 -18.07 5.50
CA GLY A 69 0.81 -18.54 4.17
C GLY A 69 1.53 -17.55 3.25
N GLN A 70 2.16 -16.51 3.80
CA GLN A 70 3.04 -15.63 3.02
C GLN A 70 4.47 -15.63 3.55
N LEU A 71 5.42 -15.34 2.66
CA LEU A 71 6.83 -15.23 3.04
C LEU A 71 7.07 -13.89 3.75
N GLY A 72 7.94 -13.89 4.76
CA GLY A 72 8.44 -12.66 5.39
C GLY A 72 9.14 -11.72 4.40
N ASN A 73 9.42 -10.49 4.82
CA ASN A 73 10.31 -9.57 4.13
C ASN A 73 11.75 -10.03 4.39
N ASN A 74 12.25 -10.97 3.57
CA ASN A 74 13.59 -11.54 3.73
C ASN A 74 14.72 -10.56 3.29
N THR A 75 14.52 -9.24 3.45
CA THR A 75 15.44 -8.18 3.05
C THR A 75 16.14 -7.62 4.28
N PRO A 76 17.48 -7.70 4.39
CA PRO A 76 18.20 -7.12 5.53
C PRO A 76 17.95 -5.61 5.67
N GLY A 77 17.73 -5.14 6.90
CA GLY A 77 17.42 -3.73 7.19
C GLY A 77 15.95 -3.38 6.96
N MET A 78 15.06 -4.35 7.15
CA MET A 78 13.61 -4.23 7.01
C MET A 78 12.95 -5.27 7.90
N ASP A 79 11.90 -4.87 8.60
CA ASP A 79 11.13 -5.79 9.43
C ASP A 79 10.28 -6.72 8.59
N ASP A 80 10.02 -7.90 9.15
CA ASP A 80 8.91 -8.74 8.68
C ASP A 80 7.56 -8.03 8.89
N ALA A 81 6.51 -8.52 8.25
CA ALA A 81 5.17 -7.97 8.45
C ALA A 81 4.64 -8.31 9.86
N TYR A 82 3.86 -7.40 10.44
CA TYR A 82 3.06 -7.72 11.61
C TYR A 82 1.97 -8.76 11.27
N ASP A 83 1.69 -9.64 12.22
CA ASP A 83 0.58 -10.58 12.15
C ASP A 83 -0.76 -9.85 12.39
N THR A 84 -1.44 -9.44 11.32
CA THR A 84 -2.81 -8.93 11.40
C THR A 84 -3.78 -10.07 11.79
N PRO A 85 -4.86 -9.80 12.56
CA PRO A 85 -5.69 -10.88 13.09
C PRO A 85 -6.45 -11.66 12.00
N GLN A 86 -6.48 -13.01 12.08
CA GLN A 86 -7.10 -13.91 11.07
C GLN A 86 -8.30 -14.75 11.58
N ALA A 87 -8.71 -14.60 12.84
CA ALA A 87 -9.87 -15.29 13.40
C ALA A 87 -10.28 -14.63 14.71
N ASN A 88 -11.51 -14.13 14.75
CA ASN A 88 -11.95 -13.09 15.67
C ASN A 88 -12.08 -13.52 17.15
N PRO A 89 -11.43 -12.80 18.08
CA PRO A 89 -12.21 -12.24 19.19
C PRO A 89 -11.87 -10.78 19.57
N ILE A 90 -11.16 -9.98 18.76
CA ILE A 90 -10.61 -8.68 19.21
C ILE A 90 -11.03 -7.55 18.25
N ASP A 91 -11.66 -6.49 18.78
CA ASP A 91 -12.20 -5.35 18.01
C ASP A 91 -11.19 -4.50 17.23
N GLY A 92 -9.88 -4.71 17.43
CA GLY A 92 -8.87 -3.89 16.80
C GLY A 92 -7.45 -4.44 16.90
N PHE A 93 -6.57 -3.80 16.15
CA PHE A 93 -5.15 -4.08 16.05
C PHE A 93 -4.34 -2.80 16.32
N ARG A 94 -3.30 -2.94 17.14
CA ARG A 94 -2.31 -1.91 17.43
C ARG A 94 -0.92 -2.54 17.39
N MET A 95 0.04 -1.83 16.82
CA MET A 95 1.45 -2.20 16.94
C MET A 95 1.92 -1.93 18.37
N SER A 96 2.73 -2.84 18.89
CA SER A 96 3.28 -2.78 20.24
C SER A 96 4.54 -3.65 20.32
N ALA A 97 5.33 -3.46 21.36
CA ALA A 97 6.44 -4.36 21.69
C ALA A 97 6.01 -5.84 21.82
N GLY A 98 4.73 -6.09 22.16
CA GLY A 98 4.22 -7.44 22.39
C GLY A 98 3.92 -8.24 21.12
N ASN A 99 3.76 -7.56 19.99
CA ASN A 99 3.46 -8.17 18.68
C ASN A 99 4.42 -7.72 17.56
N GLU A 100 5.53 -7.08 17.92
CA GLU A 100 6.57 -6.68 16.99
C GLU A 100 7.22 -7.91 16.31
N PRO A 101 7.28 -7.93 14.97
CA PRO A 101 7.95 -8.99 14.24
C PRO A 101 9.46 -8.95 14.50
N ASN A 102 10.06 -10.12 14.78
CA ASN A 102 11.51 -10.30 15.02
C ASN A 102 12.15 -9.51 16.20
N GLY A 103 11.46 -8.50 16.75
CA GLY A 103 11.94 -7.62 17.83
C GLY A 103 13.07 -6.68 17.36
N VAL A 104 13.43 -5.68 18.17
CA VAL A 104 14.36 -4.61 17.77
C VAL A 104 15.74 -5.09 17.20
N GLU A 105 16.01 -4.78 15.93
CA GLU A 105 17.14 -5.17 15.09
C GLU A 105 18.08 -4.01 14.69
N GLY A 106 18.80 -3.43 15.67
CA GLY A 106 19.89 -2.47 15.40
C GLY A 106 19.50 -1.03 15.69
N SER A 107 20.13 -0.07 15.00
CA SER A 107 19.96 1.37 15.29
C SER A 107 18.90 2.07 14.44
N TRP A 108 18.40 1.40 13.40
CA TRP A 108 17.34 1.89 12.51
C TRP A 108 15.95 1.44 12.95
N ASP A 109 15.88 0.47 13.85
CA ASP A 109 14.66 -0.17 14.34
C ASP A 109 14.20 0.51 15.64
N ARG A 110 12.89 0.70 15.76
CA ARG A 110 12.16 1.27 16.88
C ARG A 110 11.02 0.32 17.26
N GLU A 111 11.08 -0.07 18.53
CA GLU A 111 10.01 -0.84 19.19
C GLU A 111 8.60 -0.26 18.92
N ALA A 112 7.66 -1.13 18.55
CA ALA A 112 6.26 -0.88 18.23
C ALA A 112 5.99 -0.16 16.89
N TRP A 113 6.93 -0.24 15.95
CA TRP A 113 6.79 0.27 14.58
C TRP A 113 7.15 -0.83 13.58
N TRP A 114 6.62 -0.74 12.36
CA TRP A 114 7.22 -1.44 11.24
C TRP A 114 8.31 -0.56 10.64
N ASP A 115 9.53 -1.05 10.59
CA ASP A 115 10.69 -0.26 10.23
C ASP A 115 11.46 -0.81 9.04
N THR A 116 12.15 0.11 8.37
CA THR A 116 13.07 -0.25 7.30
C THR A 116 14.05 0.87 6.99
N THR A 117 15.28 0.49 6.68
CA THR A 117 16.24 1.41 6.06
C THR A 117 15.80 1.79 4.64
N LEU A 118 16.06 3.04 4.22
CA LEU A 118 15.75 3.45 2.84
C LEU A 118 16.56 2.66 1.80
N SER A 119 17.74 2.15 2.14
CA SER A 119 18.52 1.27 1.25
C SER A 119 17.87 -0.12 1.05
N ALA A 120 17.23 -0.67 2.07
CA ALA A 120 16.45 -1.89 1.95
C ALA A 120 15.20 -1.67 1.10
N LEU A 121 14.48 -0.56 1.32
CA LEU A 121 13.35 -0.18 0.46
C LEU A 121 13.76 0.06 -0.99
N ASP A 122 14.87 0.75 -1.24
CA ASP A 122 15.39 0.99 -2.60
C ASP A 122 15.69 -0.32 -3.34
N THR A 123 16.20 -1.33 -2.61
CA THR A 123 16.42 -2.67 -3.18
C THR A 123 15.10 -3.33 -3.62
N SER A 124 14.01 -3.10 -2.89
CA SER A 124 12.69 -3.68 -3.17
C SER A 124 11.86 -2.87 -4.19
N LEU A 125 11.97 -1.55 -4.18
CA LEU A 125 11.05 -0.63 -4.87
C LEU A 125 11.71 0.22 -5.96
N ASP A 126 13.04 0.28 -6.05
CA ASP A 126 13.79 1.20 -6.93
C ASP A 126 13.30 2.66 -6.77
N LEU A 127 13.70 3.31 -5.67
CA LEU A 127 13.30 4.67 -5.31
C LEU A 127 13.88 5.73 -6.26
N THR A 128 14.79 5.33 -7.16
CA THR A 128 15.28 6.21 -8.24
C THR A 128 14.23 6.40 -9.33
N ALA A 129 13.44 5.37 -9.62
CA ALA A 129 12.38 5.40 -10.62
C ALA A 129 10.98 5.59 -10.02
N ASN A 130 10.79 5.16 -8.76
CA ASN A 130 9.47 4.99 -8.16
C ASN A 130 9.27 5.76 -6.85
N SER A 131 8.01 6.12 -6.60
CA SER A 131 7.49 6.59 -5.31
C SER A 131 6.72 5.47 -4.62
N ILE A 132 6.55 5.58 -3.30
CA ILE A 132 5.94 4.52 -2.49
C ILE A 132 4.43 4.66 -2.56
N VAL A 133 3.73 3.53 -2.72
CA VAL A 133 2.27 3.46 -2.62
C VAL A 133 1.90 2.40 -1.59
N PHE A 134 1.09 2.78 -0.60
CA PHE A 134 0.58 1.87 0.42
C PHE A 134 -0.76 1.31 -0.05
N PHE A 135 -0.88 -0.01 -0.10
CA PHE A 135 -2.11 -0.70 -0.46
C PHE A 135 -2.77 -1.28 0.77
N PHE A 136 -4.11 -1.17 0.80
CA PHE A 136 -4.93 -1.80 1.82
C PHE A 136 -5.94 -2.75 1.19
N ALA A 137 -5.87 -4.03 1.58
CA ALA A 137 -6.87 -5.04 1.26
C ALA A 137 -7.79 -5.21 2.48
N ASN A 138 -8.96 -4.59 2.40
CA ASN A 138 -10.03 -4.72 3.38
C ASN A 138 -10.73 -6.08 3.19
N ASN A 139 -10.93 -6.85 4.26
CA ASN A 139 -11.63 -8.13 4.21
C ASN A 139 -12.59 -8.34 5.40
N GLU A 140 -13.23 -7.29 5.90
CA GLU A 140 -14.16 -7.43 7.01
C GLU A 140 -15.30 -8.41 6.68
N THR A 141 -15.56 -9.34 7.59
CA THR A 141 -16.71 -10.24 7.59
C THR A 141 -18.01 -9.48 7.91
N GLY A 142 -18.69 -9.04 6.86
CA GLY A 142 -19.99 -8.38 6.93
C GLY A 142 -20.65 -8.42 5.55
N GLY A 143 -21.93 -8.08 5.45
CA GLY A 143 -22.56 -7.85 4.14
C GLY A 143 -22.29 -6.43 3.68
N ALA A 144 -22.50 -6.17 2.38
CA ALA A 144 -22.33 -4.86 1.77
C ALA A 144 -22.93 -3.72 2.63
N GLY A 145 -22.07 -2.77 3.01
CA GLY A 145 -22.43 -1.59 3.80
C GLY A 145 -22.37 -1.78 5.34
N THR A 146 -22.03 -2.99 5.81
CA THR A 146 -21.86 -3.31 7.25
C THR A 146 -20.45 -3.84 7.57
N ASP A 147 -19.59 -3.83 6.57
CA ASP A 147 -18.23 -4.34 6.51
C ASP A 147 -17.21 -3.19 6.43
N ASN A 148 -17.45 -2.15 7.24
CA ASN A 148 -16.50 -1.05 7.34
C ASN A 148 -15.43 -1.32 8.40
N LEU A 149 -14.28 -0.68 8.26
CA LEU A 149 -13.16 -0.78 9.20
C LEU A 149 -12.60 0.60 9.50
N ALA A 150 -12.21 0.85 10.75
CA ALA A 150 -11.44 2.02 11.12
C ALA A 150 -9.96 1.83 10.78
N ALA A 151 -9.32 2.82 10.17
CA ALA A 151 -7.89 2.81 9.93
C ALA A 151 -7.27 4.16 10.29
N TRP A 152 -6.06 4.12 10.84
CA TRP A 152 -5.21 5.29 11.05
C TRP A 152 -3.76 4.85 10.86
N ALA A 153 -2.90 5.76 10.40
CA ALA A 153 -1.46 5.49 10.33
C ALA A 153 -0.62 6.74 10.57
N ARG A 154 0.59 6.52 11.05
CA ARG A 154 1.65 7.53 11.19
C ARG A 154 2.94 7.00 10.61
N LEU A 155 3.68 7.89 9.98
CA LEU A 155 4.96 7.60 9.37
C LEU A 155 5.98 8.61 9.85
N GLU A 156 7.18 8.14 10.17
CA GLU A 156 8.32 9.00 10.50
C GLU A 156 9.51 8.61 9.61
N LEU A 157 10.17 9.61 9.00
CA LEU A 157 11.45 9.39 8.36
C LEU A 157 12.55 9.97 9.25
N THR A 158 13.52 9.14 9.65
CA THR A 158 14.65 9.56 10.49
C THR A 158 15.98 9.40 9.77
N ARG A 159 16.99 10.12 10.27
CA ARG A 159 18.40 9.86 9.98
C ARG A 159 19.04 9.09 11.14
N ILE A 160 19.68 7.98 10.83
CA ILE A 160 20.19 7.01 11.80
C ILE A 160 21.42 7.58 12.54
N SER A 161 22.35 8.23 11.83
CA SER A 161 23.63 8.67 12.39
C SER A 161 23.53 9.70 13.52
N ASP A 162 22.51 10.55 13.50
CA ASP A 162 22.27 11.60 14.49
C ASP A 162 20.91 11.50 15.20
N GLY A 163 20.06 10.53 14.81
CA GLY A 163 18.72 10.33 15.34
C GLY A 163 17.75 11.46 14.98
N ALA A 164 18.05 12.26 13.96
CA ALA A 164 17.22 13.38 13.57
C ALA A 164 15.95 12.92 12.86
N SER A 165 14.79 13.39 13.34
CA SER A 165 13.54 13.30 12.59
C SER A 165 13.55 14.27 11.42
N LEU A 166 13.23 13.78 10.22
CA LEU A 166 13.21 14.56 8.98
C LEU A 166 11.78 14.91 8.55
N GLY A 167 10.80 14.13 8.98
CA GLY A 167 9.39 14.36 8.71
C GLY A 167 8.51 13.38 9.47
N PHE A 168 7.34 13.87 9.88
CA PHE A 168 6.25 13.10 10.47
C PHE A 168 5.02 13.32 9.60
N PHE A 169 4.35 12.23 9.23
CA PHE A 169 3.21 12.22 8.33
C PHE A 169 2.09 11.37 8.90
N GLU A 170 0.84 11.80 8.79
CA GLU A 170 -0.31 11.10 9.33
C GLU A 170 -1.42 10.91 8.30
N PHE A 171 -1.97 9.69 8.26
CA PHE A 171 -3.24 9.39 7.63
C PHE A 171 -4.32 9.50 8.70
N THR A 172 -4.99 10.65 8.74
CA THR A 172 -6.00 10.99 9.74
C THR A 172 -7.22 11.66 9.11
N ASN A 173 -8.38 11.43 9.72
CA ASN A 173 -9.64 12.04 9.36
C ASN A 173 -9.84 13.43 10.00
N ASP A 174 -9.02 13.82 10.99
CA ASP A 174 -9.20 15.06 11.75
C ASP A 174 -8.26 16.18 11.28
N GLN A 175 -8.55 16.77 10.12
CA GLN A 175 -7.66 17.74 9.45
C GLN A 175 -7.27 18.93 10.33
N ASN A 176 -8.14 19.36 11.25
CA ASN A 176 -7.97 20.56 12.06
C ASN A 176 -7.52 20.27 13.51
N HIS A 177 -7.37 18.99 13.88
CA HIS A 177 -6.98 18.51 15.22
C HIS A 177 -7.93 18.95 16.35
N ASP A 178 -9.22 19.12 16.09
CA ASP A 178 -10.18 19.55 17.10
C ASP A 178 -10.84 18.38 17.85
N GLY A 179 -10.57 17.15 17.44
CA GLY A 179 -11.13 15.92 18.02
C GLY A 179 -12.63 15.78 17.83
N SER A 180 -13.23 16.56 16.91
CA SER A 180 -14.67 16.65 16.70
C SER A 180 -15.12 16.18 15.31
N SER A 181 -14.18 15.86 14.41
CA SER A 181 -14.48 15.23 13.13
C SER A 181 -15.35 13.98 13.34
N ASP A 182 -16.50 13.96 12.66
CA ASP A 182 -17.42 12.83 12.74
C ASP A 182 -16.74 11.59 12.16
N TYR A 183 -16.80 10.49 12.93
CA TYR A 183 -16.37 9.18 12.47
C TYR A 183 -17.36 8.70 11.38
N GLY A 184 -16.92 8.59 10.13
CA GLY A 184 -17.83 8.32 9.01
C GLY A 184 -17.21 8.47 7.60
N PRO A 185 -18.00 8.23 6.52
CA PRO A 185 -17.58 8.58 5.16
C PRO A 185 -17.38 10.11 5.01
N PRO A 186 -16.58 10.57 4.02
CA PRO A 186 -16.39 11.99 3.75
C PRO A 186 -17.70 12.78 3.73
N ILE A 187 -17.82 13.79 4.60
CA ILE A 187 -18.98 14.68 4.62
C ILE A 187 -18.60 15.97 3.87
N PRO A 188 -19.26 16.30 2.74
CA PRO A 188 -18.95 17.51 1.99
C PRO A 188 -19.06 18.77 2.87
N GLY A 189 -17.96 19.52 2.96
CA GLY A 189 -17.87 20.76 3.76
C GLY A 189 -17.57 20.55 5.25
N SER A 190 -17.23 19.32 5.66
CA SER A 190 -16.60 19.04 6.94
C SER A 190 -15.06 19.08 6.83
N ASP A 191 -14.38 19.06 7.97
CA ASP A 191 -12.92 18.92 8.05
C ASP A 191 -12.48 17.43 7.96
N SER A 192 -13.40 16.53 7.60
CA SER A 192 -13.19 15.10 7.42
C SER A 192 -13.21 14.73 5.93
N GLY A 193 -12.13 14.07 5.47
CA GLY A 193 -11.99 13.54 4.12
C GLY A 193 -12.26 14.57 3.02
N ILE A 194 -11.24 15.34 2.61
CA ILE A 194 -11.42 16.45 1.66
C ILE A 194 -11.20 15.96 0.22
N PRO A 195 -12.23 15.89 -0.64
CA PRO A 195 -12.05 15.46 -2.03
C PRO A 195 -11.09 16.40 -2.77
N LEU A 196 -10.04 15.84 -3.38
CA LEU A 196 -8.98 16.59 -4.06
C LEU A 196 -8.36 17.68 -3.17
N GLY A 197 -8.25 17.42 -1.87
CA GLY A 197 -7.70 18.35 -0.89
C GLY A 197 -6.20 18.57 -1.02
N ASP A 198 -5.71 19.66 -0.44
CA ASP A 198 -4.29 20.00 -0.36
C ASP A 198 -3.67 19.37 0.89
N VAL A 199 -2.76 18.40 0.70
CA VAL A 199 -2.06 17.73 1.82
C VAL A 199 -1.23 18.72 2.65
N THR A 200 -0.71 19.79 2.05
CA THR A 200 0.11 20.79 2.75
C THR A 200 -0.67 21.66 3.74
N ALA A 201 -1.99 21.51 3.79
CA ALA A 201 -2.86 22.15 4.77
C ALA A 201 -2.86 21.42 6.11
N PHE A 202 -2.31 20.20 6.19
CA PHE A 202 -2.16 19.44 7.42
C PHE A 202 -0.77 19.66 8.02
N THR A 203 -0.64 19.44 9.32
CA THR A 203 0.67 19.34 9.99
C THR A 203 0.49 18.47 11.23
N SER A 204 1.14 17.31 11.25
CA SER A 204 1.09 16.39 12.40
C SER A 204 1.49 17.09 13.70
N LEU A 205 0.67 16.88 14.74
CA LEU A 205 0.97 17.25 16.11
C LEU A 205 1.73 16.16 16.87
N GLN A 206 2.01 15.01 16.23
CA GLN A 206 2.67 13.84 16.78
C GLN A 206 1.97 13.30 18.04
N GLN A 207 0.64 13.40 18.05
CA GLN A 207 -0.19 12.91 19.15
C GLN A 207 -0.75 11.55 18.80
N ASP A 208 -1.05 10.76 19.82
CA ASP A 208 -1.80 9.54 19.60
C ASP A 208 -3.23 9.86 19.13
N PRO A 209 -3.76 9.11 18.14
CA PRO A 209 -5.07 9.36 17.60
C PRO A 209 -6.15 9.21 18.66
N VAL A 210 -7.14 10.08 18.57
CA VAL A 210 -8.45 9.92 19.19
C VAL A 210 -9.44 9.38 18.16
N LEU A 211 -10.68 9.09 18.59
CA LEU A 211 -11.69 8.48 17.71
C LEU A 211 -11.93 9.28 16.41
N ALA A 212 -11.86 10.62 16.47
CA ALA A 212 -12.07 11.50 15.33
C ALA A 212 -11.00 11.36 14.24
N ASP A 213 -9.79 10.88 14.60
CA ASP A 213 -8.67 10.72 13.67
C ASP A 213 -8.81 9.49 12.75
N PHE A 214 -9.65 8.53 13.12
CA PHE A 214 -9.76 7.30 12.36
C PHE A 214 -10.55 7.50 11.07
N VAL A 215 -9.99 7.03 9.98
CA VAL A 215 -10.61 7.02 8.66
C VAL A 215 -11.43 5.75 8.50
N GLN A 216 -12.65 5.88 8.00
CA GLN A 216 -13.48 4.74 7.64
C GLN A 216 -13.06 4.17 6.28
N SER A 217 -12.53 2.95 6.27
CA SER A 217 -12.52 2.06 5.11
C SER A 217 -13.94 1.55 4.91
N GLY A 218 -14.65 2.10 3.92
CA GLY A 218 -16.04 1.75 3.65
C GLY A 218 -16.20 0.32 3.13
N GLY A 219 -17.37 -0.26 3.36
CA GLY A 219 -17.87 -1.37 2.55
C GLY A 219 -18.20 -0.86 1.14
N GLU A 220 -19.19 0.02 1.02
CA GLU A 220 -19.56 0.65 -0.26
C GLU A 220 -19.17 2.13 -0.32
N ILE A 221 -18.66 2.58 -1.47
CA ILE A 221 -18.52 3.99 -1.81
C ILE A 221 -19.42 4.28 -3.00
N CYS A 222 -20.27 5.30 -2.88
CA CYS A 222 -21.24 5.66 -3.91
C CYS A 222 -20.95 7.02 -4.53
N THR A 223 -21.29 7.16 -5.82
CA THR A 223 -21.14 8.42 -6.55
C THR A 223 -22.43 8.81 -7.27
N ASP A 224 -22.63 10.11 -7.45
CA ASP A 224 -23.69 10.65 -8.31
C ASP A 224 -23.31 10.59 -9.81
N ILE A 225 -24.22 11.05 -10.68
CA ILE A 225 -24.01 11.10 -12.14
C ILE A 225 -22.79 11.94 -12.57
N ASN A 226 -22.30 12.82 -11.70
CA ASN A 226 -21.13 13.67 -11.96
C ASN A 226 -19.85 13.07 -11.36
N GLY A 227 -19.92 11.91 -10.70
CA GLY A 227 -18.80 11.26 -10.04
C GLY A 227 -18.46 11.82 -8.65
N PHE A 228 -19.33 12.63 -8.05
CA PHE A 228 -19.12 13.11 -6.68
C PHE A 228 -19.52 12.03 -5.68
N ILE A 229 -18.71 11.87 -4.61
CA ILE A 229 -19.03 10.96 -3.50
C ILE A 229 -20.33 11.41 -2.83
N VAL A 230 -21.26 10.48 -2.65
CA VAL A 230 -22.56 10.69 -2.01
C VAL A 230 -22.89 9.55 -1.05
N ASP A 231 -23.83 9.80 -0.14
CA ASP A 231 -24.42 8.76 0.70
C ASP A 231 -25.06 7.66 -0.17
N CYS A 232 -24.65 6.41 0.04
CA CYS A 232 -25.16 5.24 -0.64
C CYS A 232 -26.66 4.97 -0.42
N ALA A 233 -27.23 5.45 0.68
CA ALA A 233 -28.67 5.37 0.94
C ALA A 233 -29.46 6.54 0.33
N GLY A 234 -28.77 7.53 -0.24
CA GLY A 234 -29.34 8.77 -0.73
C GLY A 234 -30.02 8.66 -2.10
N PRO A 235 -31.00 9.53 -2.42
CA PRO A 235 -31.49 9.66 -3.78
C PRO A 235 -30.39 10.26 -4.68
N GLY A 236 -30.19 9.69 -5.87
CA GLY A 236 -29.24 10.22 -6.86
C GLY A 236 -27.91 9.46 -6.97
N VAL A 237 -27.77 8.33 -6.26
CA VAL A 237 -26.70 7.35 -6.50
C VAL A 237 -26.79 6.83 -7.93
N GLU A 238 -25.67 6.90 -8.65
CA GLU A 238 -25.49 6.35 -10.00
C GLU A 238 -24.58 5.12 -9.98
N ASN A 239 -23.43 5.20 -9.31
CA ASN A 239 -22.49 4.09 -9.20
C ASN A 239 -22.23 3.72 -7.74
N VAL A 240 -22.07 2.43 -7.49
CA VAL A 240 -21.74 1.83 -6.20
C VAL A 240 -20.47 1.01 -6.39
N PHE A 241 -19.46 1.26 -5.56
CA PHE A 241 -18.16 0.59 -5.60
C PHE A 241 -17.91 -0.13 -4.28
N GLU A 242 -17.84 -1.47 -4.35
CA GLU A 242 -17.45 -2.32 -3.23
C GLU A 242 -15.97 -2.12 -2.90
N HIS A 243 -15.66 -1.95 -1.62
CA HIS A 243 -14.32 -1.73 -1.07
C HIS A 243 -13.96 -2.79 -0.04
N ASN A 244 -14.91 -3.63 0.38
CA ASN A 244 -14.60 -4.93 0.95
C ASN A 244 -14.44 -5.97 -0.16
N LEU A 245 -13.35 -5.86 -0.92
CA LEU A 245 -13.04 -6.77 -2.03
C LEU A 245 -12.48 -8.13 -1.58
N GLY A 246 -12.45 -8.32 -0.26
CA GLY A 246 -11.86 -9.45 0.41
C GLY A 246 -10.35 -9.49 0.34
N GLY A 247 -9.77 -10.52 0.94
CA GLY A 247 -8.33 -10.70 1.05
C GLY A 247 -7.61 -10.98 -0.27
N ASP A 248 -8.34 -10.99 -1.40
CA ASP A 248 -7.84 -11.25 -2.74
C ASP A 248 -7.41 -9.98 -3.50
N ARG A 249 -7.86 -8.79 -3.10
CA ARG A 249 -7.61 -7.53 -3.82
C ARG A 249 -7.46 -6.35 -2.88
N ALA A 250 -6.58 -5.42 -3.21
CA ALA A 250 -6.55 -4.12 -2.54
C ALA A 250 -7.71 -3.24 -3.02
N ALA A 251 -8.35 -2.53 -2.09
CA ALA A 251 -9.41 -1.58 -2.38
C ALA A 251 -8.91 -0.13 -2.39
N TYR A 252 -7.87 0.15 -1.60
CA TYR A 252 -7.31 1.49 -1.45
C TYR A 252 -5.83 1.52 -1.82
N ALA A 253 -5.43 2.63 -2.42
CA ALA A 253 -4.05 3.05 -2.54
C ALA A 253 -3.87 4.39 -1.80
N LEU A 254 -2.90 4.47 -0.91
CA LEU A 254 -2.52 5.69 -0.21
C LEU A 254 -1.17 6.18 -0.72
N VAL A 255 -1.11 7.46 -1.02
CA VAL A 255 0.12 8.18 -1.39
C VAL A 255 0.32 9.29 -0.36
N LEU A 256 1.56 9.48 0.10
CA LEU A 256 1.93 10.59 0.99
C LEU A 256 2.86 11.53 0.23
N PRO A 257 2.35 12.55 -0.48
CA PRO A 257 3.16 13.35 -1.41
C PRO A 257 4.34 14.05 -0.76
N GLU A 258 4.22 14.48 0.50
CA GLU A 258 5.30 15.16 1.22
C GLU A 258 6.41 14.19 1.65
N LEU A 259 6.06 12.96 2.05
CA LEU A 259 7.02 11.89 2.29
C LEU A 259 7.73 11.51 0.99
N ASP A 260 6.99 11.35 -0.10
CA ASP A 260 7.53 11.05 -1.42
C ASP A 260 8.51 12.15 -1.88
N ALA A 261 8.16 13.42 -1.70
CA ALA A 261 9.03 14.55 -2.03
C ALA A 261 10.31 14.57 -1.18
N LEU A 262 10.20 14.22 0.10
CA LEU A 262 11.34 14.14 1.01
C LEU A 262 12.30 13.02 0.60
N ILE A 263 11.80 11.81 0.34
CA ILE A 263 12.59 10.66 -0.13
C ILE A 263 13.22 10.97 -1.49
N ALA A 264 12.44 11.51 -2.43
CA ALA A 264 12.93 11.95 -3.73
C ALA A 264 14.11 12.93 -3.60
N GLY A 265 14.01 13.91 -2.69
CA GLY A 265 15.09 14.87 -2.43
C GLY A 265 16.37 14.21 -1.91
N LEU A 266 16.26 13.17 -1.07
CA LEU A 266 17.40 12.40 -0.59
C LEU A 266 18.06 11.60 -1.72
N VAL A 267 17.25 10.89 -2.52
CA VAL A 267 17.72 10.07 -3.65
C VAL A 267 18.40 10.95 -4.70
N ASP A 268 17.74 12.01 -5.16
CA ASP A 268 18.27 12.90 -6.19
C ASP A 268 19.49 13.69 -5.70
N GLY A 269 19.56 13.94 -4.39
CA GLY A 269 20.71 14.53 -3.71
C GLY A 269 21.91 13.60 -3.59
N GLY A 270 21.77 12.31 -3.93
CA GLY A 270 22.81 11.30 -3.79
C GLY A 270 23.15 10.97 -2.34
N ALA A 271 22.16 11.05 -1.45
CA ALA A 271 22.32 10.68 -0.04
C ALA A 271 22.66 9.18 0.11
N ASP A 272 23.39 8.84 1.18
CA ASP A 272 23.58 7.45 1.56
C ASP A 272 22.30 6.93 2.21
N LEU A 273 21.49 6.20 1.44
CA LEU A 273 20.18 5.69 1.90
C LEU A 273 20.29 4.70 3.07
N SER A 274 21.48 4.17 3.36
CA SER A 274 21.68 3.32 4.55
C SER A 274 21.71 4.09 5.86
N ASP A 275 21.76 5.43 5.82
CA ASP A 275 21.72 6.32 6.98
C ASP A 275 20.30 6.85 7.29
N TYR A 276 19.26 6.32 6.63
CA TYR A 276 17.88 6.76 6.80
C TYR A 276 16.96 5.59 7.06
N ALA A 277 15.97 5.77 7.93
CA ALA A 277 14.99 4.76 8.28
C ALA A 277 13.57 5.32 8.21
N LEU A 278 12.69 4.60 7.53
CA LEU A 278 11.25 4.83 7.53
C LEU A 278 10.62 3.97 8.62
N HIS A 279 9.82 4.61 9.45
CA HIS A 279 9.05 3.99 10.51
C HIS A 279 7.57 4.14 10.18
N VAL A 280 6.80 3.06 10.25
CA VAL A 280 5.35 3.05 10.00
C VAL A 280 4.61 2.44 11.18
N GLU A 281 3.73 3.22 11.79
CA GLU A 281 2.77 2.76 12.78
C GLU A 281 1.39 2.78 12.14
N TYR A 282 0.64 1.68 12.22
CA TYR A 282 -0.77 1.68 11.83
C TYR A 282 -1.67 1.01 12.86
N ARG A 283 -2.93 1.45 12.84
CA ARG A 283 -3.97 1.02 13.76
C ARG A 283 -5.20 0.64 12.96
N LEU A 284 -5.78 -0.52 13.25
CA LEU A 284 -7.02 -1.01 12.63
C LEU A 284 -8.09 -1.24 13.68
N GLY A 285 -9.34 -1.01 13.32
CA GLY A 285 -10.49 -1.11 14.22
C GLY A 285 -10.60 0.08 15.16
N CYS A 286 -11.83 0.53 15.40
CA CYS A 286 -12.06 1.53 16.43
C CYS A 286 -12.13 0.83 17.79
N GLY A 287 -11.63 1.47 18.84
CA GLY A 287 -11.65 0.92 20.19
C GLY A 287 -10.72 1.70 21.11
N PRO A 288 -10.80 1.48 22.43
CA PRO A 288 -9.92 2.15 23.38
C PRO A 288 -8.46 1.76 23.13
N GLU A 289 -7.58 2.75 23.08
CA GLU A 289 -6.13 2.55 22.87
C GLU A 289 -5.47 1.66 23.95
N ASP A 290 -6.07 1.59 25.14
CA ASP A 290 -5.52 0.83 26.27
C ASP A 290 -6.00 -0.63 26.34
N ALA A 291 -7.11 -0.99 25.66
CA ALA A 291 -7.64 -2.36 25.59
C ALA A 291 -8.83 -2.46 24.62
N PHE A 292 -8.71 -3.29 23.59
CA PHE A 292 -9.87 -3.68 22.77
C PHE A 292 -10.79 -4.60 23.56
N PRO A 293 -12.11 -4.36 23.56
CA PRO A 293 -13.05 -5.34 24.08
C PRO A 293 -13.00 -6.61 23.24
N GLU A 294 -13.31 -7.76 23.87
CA GLU A 294 -13.62 -8.96 23.11
C GLU A 294 -14.96 -8.76 22.37
N VAL A 295 -15.06 -9.23 21.13
CA VAL A 295 -16.33 -9.24 20.38
C VAL A 295 -17.29 -10.22 21.07
N ILE A 296 -18.06 -9.75 22.05
CA ILE A 296 -19.09 -10.57 22.68
C ILE A 296 -20.27 -10.61 21.72
N GLY A 297 -20.47 -11.75 21.07
CA GLY A 297 -21.39 -11.94 19.94
C GLY A 297 -22.89 -11.62 20.13
N GLN A 298 -23.31 -10.86 21.15
CA GLN A 298 -24.64 -10.20 21.26
C GLN A 298 -24.63 -8.88 22.06
N GLY A 299 -23.50 -8.19 22.20
CA GLY A 299 -23.41 -6.94 22.95
C GLY A 299 -22.42 -6.00 22.31
N GLY A 300 -22.90 -5.27 21.28
CA GLY A 300 -22.09 -4.36 20.48
C GLY A 300 -21.16 -3.50 21.34
N THR A 301 -19.92 -3.43 20.89
CA THR A 301 -18.92 -2.50 21.40
C THR A 301 -19.22 -1.10 20.86
N ILE A 302 -18.43 -0.08 21.23
CA ILE A 302 -18.60 1.25 20.62
C ILE A 302 -18.33 1.23 19.10
N CYS A 303 -17.79 0.11 18.60
CA CYS A 303 -17.30 -0.10 17.25
C CYS A 303 -18.07 -1.16 16.47
N ASP A 304 -18.63 -2.18 17.13
CA ASP A 304 -19.60 -3.11 16.56
C ASP A 304 -21.00 -2.43 16.42
N PRO A 305 -21.70 -2.56 15.27
CA PRO A 305 -21.42 -3.49 14.16
C PRO A 305 -20.65 -2.89 12.99
N ASN A 306 -20.22 -1.64 13.09
CA ASN A 306 -19.88 -0.90 11.88
C ASN A 306 -18.38 -0.90 11.57
N TYR A 307 -17.48 -1.11 12.55
CA TYR A 307 -16.09 -0.67 12.48
C TYR A 307 -15.06 -1.51 13.26
N ALA A 308 -15.45 -2.65 13.82
CA ALA A 308 -14.56 -3.56 14.53
C ALA A 308 -13.82 -4.46 13.55
N LEU A 309 -12.50 -4.65 13.74
CA LEU A 309 -11.74 -5.65 12.98
C LEU A 309 -12.31 -7.02 13.31
N ASN A 310 -12.63 -7.83 12.28
CA ASN A 310 -13.35 -9.07 12.50
C ASN A 310 -12.67 -10.35 11.99
N GLY A 311 -11.36 -10.29 11.77
CA GLY A 311 -10.52 -11.44 11.44
C GLY A 311 -10.58 -11.80 9.97
N GLY A 312 -10.72 -10.79 9.12
CA GLY A 312 -10.81 -10.91 7.68
C GLY A 312 -9.49 -11.28 7.00
N ASP A 313 -8.33 -11.21 7.65
CA ASP A 313 -7.02 -11.27 6.95
C ASP A 313 -6.77 -9.99 6.11
N GLU A 314 -6.94 -8.84 6.78
CA GLU A 314 -6.57 -7.51 6.30
C GLU A 314 -5.08 -7.47 5.96
N LYS A 315 -4.73 -6.87 4.82
CA LYS A 315 -3.33 -6.78 4.37
C LYS A 315 -2.93 -5.34 4.11
N VAL A 316 -1.74 -5.00 4.59
CA VAL A 316 -1.07 -3.73 4.33
C VAL A 316 0.27 -4.03 3.65
N PHE A 317 0.47 -3.53 2.45
CA PHE A 317 1.67 -3.80 1.67
C PHE A 317 2.05 -2.61 0.77
N LEU A 318 3.31 -2.52 0.39
CA LEU A 318 3.86 -1.45 -0.43
C LEU A 318 3.98 -1.91 -1.87
N GLY A 319 3.51 -1.09 -2.80
CA GLY A 319 3.97 -1.11 -4.17
C GLY A 319 4.50 0.25 -4.60
N THR A 320 4.38 0.54 -5.89
CA THR A 320 5.03 1.71 -6.49
C THR A 320 4.12 2.48 -7.43
N GLN A 321 4.46 3.74 -7.66
CA GLN A 321 4.06 4.52 -8.83
C GLN A 321 5.31 5.16 -9.44
N LEU A 322 5.31 5.41 -10.75
CA LEU A 322 6.45 6.06 -11.41
C LEU A 322 6.59 7.52 -10.94
N ARG A 323 7.82 7.93 -10.59
CA ARG A 323 8.14 9.33 -10.28
C ARG A 323 8.00 10.24 -11.50
N ASP A 324 8.31 9.71 -12.68
CA ASP A 324 8.18 10.38 -13.97
C ASP A 324 7.42 9.48 -14.95
N VAL A 325 6.18 9.87 -15.26
CA VAL A 325 5.27 9.15 -16.16
C VAL A 325 5.80 9.07 -17.61
N THR A 326 6.89 9.79 -17.95
CA THR A 326 7.55 9.67 -19.26
C THR A 326 8.49 8.46 -19.36
N VAL A 327 8.88 7.85 -18.24
CA VAL A 327 9.70 6.62 -18.19
C VAL A 327 8.75 5.42 -18.16
N GLY A 328 8.04 5.18 -19.27
CA GLY A 328 7.16 4.02 -19.38
C GLY A 328 7.94 2.72 -19.24
N VAL A 329 7.71 1.98 -18.16
CA VAL A 329 8.17 0.60 -18.02
C VAL A 329 7.43 -0.23 -19.07
N PRO A 330 8.12 -0.89 -20.02
CA PRO A 330 7.43 -1.68 -21.04
C PRO A 330 6.66 -2.80 -20.36
N GLU A 331 5.34 -2.83 -20.53
CA GLU A 331 4.50 -3.91 -19.99
C GLU A 331 5.08 -5.29 -20.38
N PRO A 332 4.88 -6.36 -19.58
CA PRO A 332 5.40 -7.69 -19.86
C PRO A 332 5.06 -8.21 -21.27
N ALA A 333 3.90 -7.82 -21.80
CA ALA A 333 3.48 -8.14 -23.17
C ALA A 333 4.36 -7.48 -24.24
N SER A 334 4.84 -6.26 -23.99
CA SER A 334 5.76 -5.50 -24.85
C SER A 334 7.13 -6.17 -24.93
N LEU A 335 7.64 -6.66 -23.80
CA LEU A 335 8.89 -7.41 -23.73
C LEU A 335 8.78 -8.76 -24.44
N LEU A 336 7.66 -9.46 -24.28
CA LEU A 336 7.38 -10.70 -25.01
C LEU A 336 7.29 -10.46 -26.53
N LEU A 337 6.66 -9.37 -26.96
CA LEU A 337 6.57 -9.00 -28.36
C LEU A 337 7.93 -8.61 -28.95
N ALA A 338 8.75 -7.87 -28.20
CA ALA A 338 10.11 -7.53 -28.60
C ALA A 338 11.00 -8.77 -28.70
N ALA A 339 10.90 -9.70 -27.74
CA ALA A 339 11.65 -10.95 -27.73
C ALA A 339 11.24 -11.85 -28.91
N THR A 340 9.94 -11.96 -29.20
CA THR A 340 9.43 -12.74 -30.34
C THR A 340 9.82 -12.12 -31.68
N ALA A 341 9.83 -10.78 -31.80
CA ALA A 341 10.33 -10.08 -32.98
C ALA A 341 11.82 -10.33 -33.22
N LEU A 342 12.65 -10.30 -32.18
CA LEU A 342 14.09 -10.60 -32.28
C LEU A 342 14.35 -12.06 -32.67
N LEU A 343 13.58 -13.01 -32.13
CA LEU A 343 13.61 -14.43 -32.53
C LEU A 343 13.20 -14.63 -34.01
N ALA A 344 12.19 -13.90 -34.48
CA ALA A 344 11.77 -13.93 -35.88
C ALA A 344 12.86 -13.38 -36.82
N VAL A 345 13.52 -12.28 -36.45
CA VAL A 345 14.65 -11.72 -37.24
C VAL A 345 15.83 -12.69 -37.28
N ALA A 346 16.18 -13.32 -36.16
CA ALA A 346 17.27 -14.29 -36.09
C ALA A 346 17.02 -15.53 -36.98
N THR A 347 15.78 -16.03 -37.01
CA THR A 347 15.39 -17.18 -37.84
C THR A 347 15.35 -16.84 -39.33
N VAL A 348 14.89 -15.64 -39.69
CA VAL A 348 14.91 -15.16 -41.09
C VAL A 348 16.35 -14.94 -41.58
N ARG A 349 17.23 -14.38 -40.74
CA ARG A 349 18.64 -14.16 -41.09
C ARG A 349 19.40 -15.47 -41.33
N ARG A 350 19.14 -16.51 -40.54
CA ARG A 350 19.71 -17.86 -40.76
C ARG A 350 19.27 -18.48 -42.08
N ARG A 351 17.98 -18.42 -42.41
CA ARG A 351 17.45 -18.96 -43.68
C ARG A 351 18.02 -18.28 -44.93
N ARG A 352 18.52 -17.05 -44.79
CA ARG A 352 19.15 -16.29 -45.89
C ARG A 352 20.61 -16.67 -46.11
N GLN A 353 21.31 -17.13 -45.07
CA GLN A 353 22.69 -17.62 -45.18
C GLN A 353 22.76 -19.04 -45.76
N ASP A 354 21.73 -19.87 -45.57
CA ASP A 354 21.66 -21.23 -46.15
C ASP A 354 21.24 -21.24 -47.64
N ARG A 355 21.04 -20.07 -48.27
CA ARG A 355 20.61 -19.91 -49.67
C ARG A 355 21.67 -19.28 -50.59
N ILE A 356 22.93 -19.20 -50.15
CA ILE A 356 24.11 -18.83 -50.94
C ILE A 356 25.02 -20.05 -51.05
#